data_AF-A0A445DVA3-F1
#
_entry.id   AF-A0A445DVA3-F1
#
_cell.length_a   1.000
_cell.length_b   1.000
_cell.length_c   1.000
_cell.angle_alpha   90.00
_cell.angle_beta   90.00
_cell.angle_gamma   90.00
#
_symmetry.space_group_name_H-M   'P 1'
#
loop_
_entity.id
_entity.type
_entity.pdbx_description
1 polymer ?
#
loop_
_entity_poly.entity_id
_entity_poly.type
_entity_poly.pdbx_seq_one_letter_code
_entity_poly.pdbx_strand_id
1 'polypeptide(L)'
;MGSKDLKSLTNASAYCKAESGWHKEDEILDDSWVQQSRKKGPATSHLNGLNWEVLVVNELDVNAFWLPGGKIVVYTGLLEHFKSDAEIATIIGHEVGHALA
;
A
#
# COMPACT_ATOMS: atom_id res chain seq x y z
N MET A 1 -39.93 -34.37 26.82
CA MET A 1 -40.77 -33.16 26.89
C MET A 1 -40.31 -32.34 28.09
N GLY A 2 -39.92 -31.08 27.90
CA GLY A 2 -39.91 -30.09 28.99
C GLY A 2 -38.55 -29.67 29.57
N SER A 3 -38.13 -28.48 29.14
CA SER A 3 -37.38 -27.42 29.83
C SER A 3 -36.12 -27.74 30.63
N LYS A 4 -34.99 -27.15 30.21
CA LYS A 4 -34.02 -26.55 31.15
C LYS A 4 -33.55 -25.19 30.61
N ASP A 5 -33.99 -24.17 31.31
CA ASP A 5 -33.73 -22.76 31.10
C ASP A 5 -32.25 -22.34 31.30
N LEU A 6 -31.90 -21.36 30.47
CA LEU A 6 -30.93 -20.24 30.57
C LEU A 6 -30.04 -20.03 31.83
N LYS A 7 -28.81 -19.54 31.54
CA LYS A 7 -27.89 -18.60 32.26
C LYS A 7 -26.49 -19.22 32.46
N SER A 8 -25.55 -19.03 31.54
CA SER A 8 -24.65 -17.88 31.34
C SER A 8 -23.63 -17.63 32.46
N LEU A 9 -22.36 -17.67 32.03
CA LEU A 9 -21.19 -16.90 32.47
C LEU A 9 -20.22 -17.52 33.48
N THR A 10 -18.97 -17.11 33.22
CA THR A 10 -17.80 -17.06 34.09
C THR A 10 -17.16 -18.40 34.44
N ASN A 11 -16.15 -18.80 33.68
CA ASN A 11 -14.84 -19.27 34.20
C ASN A 11 -13.93 -19.75 33.05
N ALA A 12 -13.60 -18.85 32.12
CA ALA A 12 -12.49 -19.07 31.19
C ALA A 12 -11.15 -18.55 31.78
N SER A 13 -11.10 -18.27 33.09
CA SER A 13 -9.90 -17.78 33.80
C SER A 13 -8.86 -18.88 34.07
N ALA A 14 -9.14 -20.14 33.74
CA ALA A 14 -8.30 -21.28 34.09
C ALA A 14 -7.36 -21.76 32.97
N TYR A 15 -7.43 -21.20 31.76
CA TYR A 15 -6.74 -21.74 30.59
C TYR A 15 -5.57 -20.87 30.07
N CYS A 16 -4.83 -20.19 30.95
CA CYS A 16 -3.62 -19.44 30.54
C CYS A 16 -2.52 -19.46 31.63
N LYS A 17 -2.25 -20.62 32.24
CA LYS A 17 -1.17 -20.75 33.24
C LYS A 17 -0.28 -21.96 33.00
N ALA A 18 0.36 -21.94 31.85
CA ALA A 18 1.60 -22.62 31.45
C ALA A 18 1.78 -22.10 30.02
N GLU A 19 2.85 -21.42 29.62
CA GLU A 19 4.21 -21.94 29.53
C GLU A 19 5.20 -20.79 29.71
N SER A 20 6.09 -20.93 30.69
CA SER A 20 7.21 -20.03 30.96
C SER A 20 8.48 -20.66 30.41
N GLY A 21 9.00 -20.14 29.30
CA GLY A 21 10.21 -20.68 28.68
C GLY A 21 10.61 -20.03 27.36
N TRP A 22 10.75 -18.70 27.35
CA TRP A 22 11.48 -18.01 26.28
C TRP A 22 12.50 -17.07 26.92
N HIS A 23 13.77 -17.23 26.55
CA HIS A 23 14.85 -16.33 26.95
C HIS A 23 14.58 -14.95 26.36
N LYS A 24 14.45 -13.95 27.24
CA LYS A 24 14.33 -12.54 26.88
C LYS A 24 15.68 -11.99 26.46
N GLU A 25 16.05 -12.20 25.21
CA GLU A 25 16.88 -11.24 24.50
C GLU A 25 15.96 -10.14 23.97
N ASP A 26 15.25 -9.49 24.92
CA ASP A 26 14.44 -8.30 24.68
C ASP A 26 15.40 -7.10 24.71
N GLU A 27 16.41 -7.09 23.84
CA GLU A 27 16.99 -5.81 23.44
C GLU A 27 15.90 -5.14 22.61
N ILE A 28 15.06 -4.38 23.31
CA ILE A 28 14.02 -3.53 22.73
C ILE A 28 14.74 -2.69 21.68
N LEU A 29 14.55 -3.03 20.40
CA LEU A 29 15.00 -2.20 19.30
C LEU A 29 14.40 -0.82 19.54
N ASP A 30 15.26 0.16 19.80
CA ASP A 30 14.83 1.51 20.13
C ASP A 30 14.07 2.09 18.94
N ASP A 31 12.74 2.05 19.01
CA ASP A 31 11.83 2.61 18.01
C ASP A 31 11.94 4.15 17.90
N SER A 32 12.88 4.79 18.59
CA SER A 32 13.16 6.23 18.46
C SER A 32 13.35 6.64 16.99
N TRP A 33 13.99 5.79 16.16
CA TRP A 33 14.15 6.04 14.73
C TRP A 33 12.82 6.02 13.98
N VAL A 34 11.87 5.15 14.37
CA VAL A 34 10.51 5.08 13.82
C VAL A 34 9.74 6.35 14.19
N GLN A 35 9.82 6.78 15.46
CA GLN A 35 9.14 7.98 15.95
C GLN A 35 9.73 9.26 15.35
N GLN A 36 11.05 9.33 15.16
CA GLN A 36 11.73 10.45 14.51
C GLN A 36 11.36 10.55 13.03
N SER A 37 11.31 9.42 12.33
CA SER A 37 10.87 9.35 10.93
C SER A 37 9.42 9.82 10.78
N ARG A 38 8.52 9.41 11.69
CA ARG A 38 7.12 9.87 11.71
C ARG A 38 6.98 11.39 11.91
N LYS A 39 7.81 12.00 12.76
CA LYS A 39 7.80 13.46 12.99
C LYS A 39 8.17 14.28 11.75
N LYS A 40 8.98 13.74 10.84
CA LYS A 40 9.40 14.45 9.63
C LYS A 40 8.33 14.53 8.54
N GLY A 41 7.27 13.73 8.64
CA GLY A 41 6.25 13.62 7.60
C GLY A 41 6.82 13.07 6.28
N PRO A 42 5.97 12.79 5.29
CA PRO A 42 6.43 12.37 3.98
C PRO A 42 7.11 13.56 3.27
N ALA A 43 8.29 13.34 2.69
CA ALA A 43 9.04 14.36 1.94
C ALA A 43 8.44 14.55 0.54
N THR A 44 7.20 15.05 0.48
CA THR A 44 6.40 15.18 -0.76
C THR A 44 6.32 16.60 -1.28
N SER A 45 7.13 17.53 -0.76
CA SER A 45 7.10 18.93 -1.19
C SER A 45 7.37 19.11 -2.69
N HIS A 46 8.17 18.23 -3.30
CA HIS A 46 8.42 18.22 -4.75
C HIS A 46 7.17 17.83 -5.56
N LEU A 47 6.20 17.15 -4.94
CA LEU A 47 4.94 16.79 -5.58
C LEU A 47 3.94 17.95 -5.58
N ASN A 48 4.21 19.03 -4.83
CA ASN A 48 3.29 20.16 -4.72
C ASN A 48 3.13 20.85 -6.08
N GLY A 49 1.88 21.04 -6.50
CA GLY A 49 1.56 21.68 -7.78
C GLY A 49 1.55 20.74 -8.98
N LEU A 50 1.87 19.45 -8.81
CA LEU A 50 1.62 18.44 -9.85
C LEU A 50 0.13 18.10 -9.86
N ASN A 51 -0.49 18.20 -11.04
CA ASN A 51 -1.88 17.80 -11.26
C ASN A 51 -1.88 16.51 -12.07
N TRP A 52 -1.98 15.39 -11.36
CA TRP A 52 -1.85 14.06 -11.96
C TRP A 52 -3.05 13.72 -12.83
N GLU A 53 -2.80 13.53 -14.12
CA GLU A 53 -3.82 13.17 -15.10
C GLU A 53 -3.28 12.11 -16.04
N VAL A 54 -4.10 11.10 -16.33
CA VAL A 54 -3.82 10.09 -17.35
C VAL A 54 -4.61 10.45 -18.60
N LEU A 55 -3.90 10.68 -19.70
CA LEU A 55 -4.43 11.00 -21.01
C LEU A 55 -4.30 9.78 -21.90
N VAL A 56 -5.41 9.31 -22.44
CA VAL A 56 -5.44 8.20 -23.39
C VAL A 56 -5.54 8.76 -24.80
N VAL A 57 -4.54 8.45 -25.63
CA VAL A 57 -4.47 8.87 -27.03
C VAL A 57 -4.88 7.72 -27.92
N ASN A 58 -5.86 7.96 -28.79
CA ASN A 58 -6.40 6.95 -29.71
C ASN A 58 -5.51 6.81 -30.96
N GLU A 59 -4.37 6.15 -30.79
CA GLU A 59 -3.38 5.83 -31.83
C GLU A 59 -2.86 4.40 -31.63
N LEU A 60 -2.49 3.73 -32.72
CA LEU A 60 -2.04 2.32 -32.70
C LEU A 60 -0.57 2.15 -32.27
N ASP A 61 0.12 3.25 -31.97
CA ASP A 61 1.50 3.20 -31.51
C ASP A 61 1.59 2.56 -30.12
N VAL A 62 2.62 1.75 -29.91
CA VAL A 62 2.90 1.07 -28.64
C VAL A 62 3.81 1.98 -27.82
N ASN A 63 3.21 2.92 -27.08
CA ASN A 63 3.95 3.92 -26.33
C ASN A 63 3.22 4.42 -25.07
N ALA A 64 4.01 4.90 -24.10
CA ALA A 64 3.57 5.70 -22.96
C ALA A 64 4.73 6.60 -22.51
N PHE A 65 4.42 7.80 -22.01
CA PHE A 65 5.43 8.70 -21.44
C PHE A 65 4.80 9.72 -20.50
N TRP A 66 5.63 10.38 -19.70
CA TRP A 66 5.20 11.47 -18.82
C TRP A 66 5.53 12.86 -19.38
N LEU A 67 4.77 13.85 -18.93
CA LEU A 67 4.95 15.27 -19.25
C LEU A 67 5.07 16.10 -17.96
N PRO A 68 5.88 17.18 -17.97
CA PRO A 68 5.97 18.12 -16.87
C PRO A 68 4.59 18.59 -16.38
N GLY A 69 4.41 18.68 -15.07
CA GLY A 69 3.14 19.07 -14.45
C GLY A 69 2.24 17.90 -14.04
N GLY A 70 2.71 16.65 -14.18
CA GLY A 70 2.02 15.45 -13.66
C GLY A 70 1.15 14.74 -14.70
N LYS A 71 1.31 15.00 -15.99
CA LYS A 71 0.48 14.35 -17.01
C LYS A 71 1.17 13.09 -17.51
N ILE A 72 0.43 11.99 -17.63
CA ILE A 72 0.89 10.72 -18.18
C ILE A 72 0.09 10.47 -19.45
N VAL A 73 0.78 10.21 -20.55
CA VAL A 73 0.17 9.92 -21.85
C VAL A 73 0.31 8.42 -22.13
N VAL A 74 -0.79 7.77 -22.47
CA VAL A 74 -0.84 6.34 -22.80
C VAL A 74 -1.54 6.16 -24.14
N TYR A 75 -0.94 5.39 -25.04
CA TYR A 75 -1.49 5.14 -26.37
C TYR A 75 -2.37 3.89 -26.36
N THR A 76 -3.47 3.92 -27.10
CA THR A 76 -4.38 2.76 -27.21
C THR A 76 -3.68 1.52 -27.78
N GLY A 77 -2.72 1.68 -28.69
CA GLY A 77 -1.91 0.57 -29.20
C GLY A 77 -1.13 -0.17 -28.11
N LEU A 78 -0.65 0.53 -27.09
CA LEU A 78 -0.04 -0.13 -25.92
C LEU A 78 -1.09 -0.85 -25.06
N LEU A 79 -2.27 -0.24 -24.86
CA LEU A 79 -3.34 -0.82 -24.04
C LEU A 79 -3.89 -2.13 -24.63
N GLU A 80 -3.92 -2.27 -25.95
CA GLU A 80 -4.35 -3.50 -26.62
C GLU A 80 -3.47 -4.72 -26.30
N HIS A 81 -2.23 -4.49 -25.85
CA HIS A 81 -1.33 -5.56 -25.42
C HIS A 81 -1.57 -6.01 -23.97
N PHE A 82 -2.25 -5.20 -23.15
CA PHE A 82 -2.46 -5.50 -21.75
C PHE A 82 -3.67 -6.43 -21.55
N LYS A 83 -3.46 -7.46 -20.73
CA LYS A 83 -4.45 -8.49 -20.39
C LYS A 83 -5.03 -8.31 -18.99
N SER A 84 -4.43 -7.44 -18.18
CA SER A 84 -4.86 -7.19 -16.81
C SER A 84 -4.54 -5.78 -16.34
N ASP A 85 -5.33 -5.30 -15.37
CA ASP A 85 -5.12 -4.01 -14.71
C ASP A 85 -3.74 -3.92 -14.03
N ALA A 86 -3.14 -5.05 -13.68
CA ALA A 86 -1.81 -5.09 -13.09
C ALA A 86 -0.72 -4.64 -14.08
N GLU A 87 -0.87 -4.98 -15.37
CA GLU A 87 0.07 -4.57 -16.42
C GLU A 87 -0.06 -3.07 -16.70
N ILE A 88 -1.30 -2.55 -16.70
CA ILE A 88 -1.58 -1.11 -16.77
C ILE A 88 -0.96 -0.37 -15.57
N ALA A 89 -1.17 -0.87 -14.36
CA ALA A 89 -0.60 -0.27 -13.16
C ALA A 89 0.93 -0.27 -13.17
N THR A 90 1.54 -1.32 -13.74
CA THR A 90 3.00 -1.44 -13.87
C THR A 90 3.57 -0.34 -14.76
N ILE A 91 2.98 -0.09 -15.94
CA ILE A 91 3.49 0.95 -16.84
C ILE A 91 3.25 2.35 -16.27
N ILE A 92 2.08 2.60 -15.66
CA ILE A 92 1.82 3.89 -14.99
C ILE A 92 2.82 4.13 -13.86
N GLY A 93 3.12 3.10 -13.06
CA GLY A 93 4.14 3.17 -12.00
C GLY A 93 5.55 3.44 -12.55
N HIS A 94 5.91 2.83 -13.69
CA HIS A 94 7.18 3.07 -14.38
C HIS A 94 7.33 4.55 -14.79
N GLU A 95 6.29 5.13 -15.41
CA GLU A 95 6.30 6.53 -15.84
C GLU A 95 6.31 7.52 -14.66
N VAL A 96 5.57 7.23 -13.59
CA VAL A 96 5.64 8.02 -12.34
C VAL A 96 7.05 7.94 -11.75
N GLY A 97 7.70 6.77 -11.80
CA GLY A 97 9.09 6.61 -11.37
C GLY A 97 10.04 7.53 -12.13
N HIS A 98 9.89 7.63 -13.46
CA HIS A 98 10.67 8.58 -14.28
C HIS A 98 10.43 10.05 -13.92
N ALA A 99 9.23 10.41 -13.46
CA ALA A 99 8.92 11.78 -13.07
C ALA A 99 9.53 12.18 -11.71
N LEU A 100 9.84 11.20 -10.85
CA LEU A 100 10.29 11.43 -9.46
C LEU A 100 11.77 11.13 -9.22
N ALA A 101 12.41 10.36 -10.10
CA ALA A 101 13.83 10.02 -10.05
C ALA A 101 14.72 11.19 -10.46
#